data_AF-A0A0N6ZZ57-F1
#
_entry.id   AF-A0A0N6ZZ57-F1
#
_cell.length_a   1.000
_cell.length_b   1.000
_cell.length_c   1.000
_cell.angle_alpha   90.00
_cell.angle_beta   90.00
_cell.angle_gamma   90.00
#
_symmetry.space_group_name_H-M   'P 1'
#
loop_
_entity.id
_entity.type
_entity.pdbx_description
1 polymer ?
#
loop_
_entity_poly.entity_id
_entity_poly.type
_entity_poly.pdbx_seq_one_letter_code
_entity_poly.pdbx_strand_id
1 'polypeptide(L)'
;MEHWLGVAVTVLLVLLDLAIRVFSIIYVPYNRKPQTATAWLLAIFLIPYIGFIVFMVIGSTKLPKARREKQTEINAYILEQTEGIERVRRDHPWPLWLESVTKLNRELGAMPLVGGNSAELYPDSYESVQEMTRAIDQSRRFVHVEFYIATIDDTTRPYFEALARAQARGVTVRFLLDHWASRGYPGYKDTLAFLDRANIEWHLMLPLQPLQGKFQRPDLRNHRKIMVIDGSVAFTGSQNLIDPSYDLQSHIEKGMVYKDLFARFEGPVVAGLNALFVTDWYSETDELLLRESDPVQRADRGDALDCQVVPSGPGFDGENNLRLFNALLYSAQEKVSITSPYFVPDDSMLYAITTTAQRGVEVELFVGEIGDHAMTWHAQRSYYEELLRAGVRIWLYRAPTILHAKHFTIDDDVSVIGSSNMDMRSFSLNLEVSVMVRGSRFVDALRGVQAAYKDASFELTLDAWLERPRRSQVLDNVARLTAALQ
;
A
#
# COMPACT_ATOMS: atom_id res chain seq x y z
N MET A 1 -46.65 -22.01 -33.39
CA MET A 1 -45.98 -22.20 -32.08
C MET A 1 -44.72 -21.35 -31.96
N GLU A 2 -43.89 -21.25 -33.00
CA GLU A 2 -42.63 -20.47 -32.96
C GLU A 2 -42.82 -18.97 -32.64
N HIS A 3 -43.85 -18.31 -33.19
CA HIS A 3 -44.16 -16.92 -32.84
C HIS A 3 -44.50 -16.71 -31.36
N TRP A 4 -45.25 -17.62 -30.75
CA TRP A 4 -45.61 -17.54 -29.33
C TRP A 4 -44.40 -17.78 -28.43
N LEU A 5 -43.49 -18.66 -28.84
CA LEU A 5 -42.23 -18.90 -28.13
C LEU A 5 -41.34 -17.65 -28.16
N GLY A 6 -41.19 -17.00 -29.31
CA GLY A 6 -40.41 -15.76 -29.43
C GLY A 6 -40.97 -14.61 -28.58
N VAL A 7 -42.30 -14.45 -28.57
CA VAL A 7 -42.97 -13.45 -27.72
C VAL A 7 -42.78 -13.77 -26.24
N ALA A 8 -42.94 -15.03 -25.83
CA ALA A 8 -42.74 -15.45 -24.45
C ALA A 8 -41.29 -15.22 -23.97
N VAL A 9 -40.30 -15.55 -24.79
CA VAL A 9 -38.87 -15.29 -24.49
C VAL A 9 -38.61 -13.80 -24.37
N THR A 10 -39.15 -12.98 -25.27
CA THR A 10 -38.97 -11.52 -25.24
C THR A 10 -39.59 -10.92 -23.96
N VAL A 11 -40.81 -11.32 -23.62
CA VAL A 11 -41.47 -10.88 -22.38
C VAL A 11 -40.66 -11.29 -21.15
N LEU A 12 -40.16 -12.53 -21.12
CA LEU A 12 -39.33 -13.03 -20.02
C LEU A 12 -38.04 -12.20 -19.86
N LEU A 13 -37.35 -11.90 -20.96
CA LEU A 13 -36.14 -11.07 -20.92
C LEU A 13 -36.44 -9.65 -20.43
N VAL A 14 -37.53 -9.03 -20.88
CA VAL A 14 -37.94 -7.69 -20.41
C VAL A 14 -38.29 -7.70 -18.92
N LEU A 15 -39.02 -8.72 -18.45
CA LEU A 15 -39.34 -8.86 -17.02
C LEU A 15 -38.07 -9.09 -16.18
N LEU A 16 -37.12 -9.87 -16.69
CA LEU A 16 -35.83 -10.09 -16.03
C LEU A 16 -35.00 -8.81 -15.96
N ASP A 17 -34.94 -8.02 -17.04
CA ASP A 17 -34.30 -6.70 -17.05
C ASP A 17 -34.92 -5.77 -16.00
N LEU A 18 -36.25 -5.67 -15.97
CA LEU A 18 -36.96 -4.85 -14.98
C LEU A 18 -36.65 -5.32 -13.55
N ALA A 19 -36.68 -6.63 -13.30
CA ALA A 19 -36.34 -7.21 -12.01
C ALA A 19 -34.90 -6.89 -11.59
N ILE A 20 -33.93 -7.02 -12.50
CA ILE A 20 -32.52 -6.67 -12.27
C ILE A 20 -32.40 -5.19 -11.89
N ARG A 21 -33.06 -4.28 -12.62
CA ARG A 21 -32.98 -2.83 -12.35
C ARG A 21 -33.59 -2.47 -10.99
N VAL A 22 -34.78 -2.98 -10.68
CA VAL A 22 -35.46 -2.75 -9.39
C VAL A 22 -34.62 -3.30 -8.23
N PHE A 23 -34.13 -4.54 -8.36
CA PHE A 23 -33.25 -5.13 -7.36
C PHE A 23 -31.97 -4.30 -7.19
N SER A 24 -31.36 -3.85 -8.28
CA SER A 24 -30.12 -3.08 -8.25
C SER A 24 -30.28 -1.73 -7.56
N ILE A 25 -31.39 -1.01 -7.78
CA ILE A 25 -31.68 0.25 -7.05
C ILE A 25 -31.70 0.04 -5.53
N ILE A 26 -32.19 -1.11 -5.07
CA ILE A 26 -32.29 -1.41 -3.64
C ILE A 26 -30.94 -1.90 -3.09
N TYR A 27 -30.28 -2.82 -3.81
CA TYR A 27 -29.11 -3.53 -3.31
C TYR A 27 -27.78 -2.82 -3.54
N VAL A 28 -27.60 -2.15 -4.69
CA VAL A 28 -26.33 -1.51 -5.06
C VAL A 28 -25.96 -0.37 -4.09
N PRO A 29 -26.87 0.54 -3.69
CA PRO A 29 -26.52 1.63 -2.77
C PRO A 29 -26.21 1.19 -1.34
N TYR A 30 -26.62 -0.02 -0.94
CA TYR A 30 -26.45 -0.49 0.43
C TYR A 30 -24.96 -0.54 0.84
N ASN A 31 -24.59 0.23 1.87
CA ASN A 31 -23.23 0.34 2.42
C ASN A 31 -22.15 0.69 1.36
N ARG A 32 -22.50 1.46 0.33
CA ARG A 32 -21.54 1.96 -0.67
C ARG A 32 -21.55 3.48 -0.75
N LYS A 33 -20.41 4.07 -1.13
CA LYS A 33 -20.32 5.51 -1.41
C LYS A 33 -21.32 5.86 -2.53
N PRO A 34 -22.07 6.98 -2.44
CA PRO A 34 -23.08 7.34 -3.44
C PRO A 34 -22.52 7.39 -4.87
N GLN A 35 -21.29 7.87 -5.05
CA GLN A 35 -20.61 7.94 -6.35
C GLN A 35 -20.38 6.53 -6.93
N THR A 36 -19.79 5.61 -6.16
CA THR A 36 -19.58 4.20 -6.56
C THR A 36 -20.89 3.48 -6.85
N ALA A 37 -21.91 3.68 -6.01
CA ALA A 37 -23.23 3.09 -6.23
C ALA A 37 -23.87 3.61 -7.52
N THR A 38 -23.76 4.90 -7.79
CA THR A 38 -24.29 5.53 -9.01
C THR A 38 -23.58 5.02 -10.26
N ALA A 39 -22.26 4.83 -10.21
CA ALA A 39 -21.49 4.26 -11.32
C ALA A 39 -21.95 2.82 -11.66
N TRP A 40 -22.17 1.98 -10.64
CA TRP A 40 -22.70 0.64 -10.83
C TRP A 40 -24.13 0.62 -11.36
N LEU A 41 -25.00 1.48 -10.83
CA LEU A 41 -26.35 1.64 -11.35
C LEU A 41 -26.34 2.09 -12.81
N LEU A 42 -25.49 3.04 -13.19
CA LEU A 42 -25.35 3.48 -14.56
C LEU A 42 -24.90 2.32 -15.48
N ALA A 43 -23.91 1.54 -15.07
CA ALA A 43 -23.45 0.37 -15.82
C ALA A 43 -24.56 -0.66 -16.02
N ILE A 44 -25.34 -0.96 -14.97
CA ILE A 44 -26.49 -1.87 -15.03
C ILE A 44 -27.61 -1.27 -15.89
N PHE A 45 -27.88 0.02 -15.82
CA PHE A 45 -28.98 0.62 -16.59
C PHE A 45 -28.67 0.70 -18.09
N LEU A 46 -27.40 0.88 -18.46
CA LEU A 46 -26.94 0.91 -19.85
C LEU A 46 -26.79 -0.50 -20.44
N ILE A 47 -26.26 -1.45 -19.66
CA ILE A 47 -26.02 -2.83 -20.11
C ILE A 47 -26.47 -3.82 -19.01
N PRO A 48 -27.77 -4.10 -18.86
CA PRO A 48 -28.34 -4.76 -17.67
C PRO A 48 -27.74 -6.10 -17.31
N TYR A 49 -27.74 -7.05 -18.26
CA TYR A 49 -27.27 -8.39 -17.97
C TYR A 49 -25.77 -8.42 -17.67
N ILE A 50 -24.96 -7.75 -18.50
CA ILE A 50 -23.50 -7.74 -18.36
C ILE A 50 -23.11 -6.91 -17.13
N GLY A 51 -23.65 -5.71 -16.98
CA GLY A 51 -23.40 -4.82 -15.85
C GLY A 51 -23.77 -5.45 -14.52
N PHE A 52 -24.90 -6.19 -14.46
CA PHE A 52 -25.29 -6.91 -13.25
C PHE A 52 -24.36 -8.09 -12.94
N ILE A 53 -23.98 -8.89 -13.94
CA ILE A 53 -23.02 -9.99 -13.75
C ILE A 53 -21.68 -9.45 -13.26
N VAL A 54 -21.16 -8.40 -13.90
CA VAL A 54 -19.90 -7.77 -13.51
C VAL A 54 -20.02 -7.21 -12.08
N PHE A 55 -21.10 -6.52 -11.75
CA PHE A 55 -21.37 -6.05 -10.38
C PHE A 55 -21.38 -7.19 -9.35
N MET A 56 -21.96 -8.35 -9.68
CA MET A 56 -21.98 -9.48 -8.74
C MET A 56 -20.57 -10.07 -8.51
N VAL A 57 -19.66 -9.97 -9.48
CA VAL A 57 -18.29 -10.48 -9.36
C VAL A 57 -17.36 -9.48 -8.68
N ILE A 58 -17.46 -8.18 -8.99
CA ILE A 58 -16.51 -7.15 -8.54
C ILE A 58 -17.16 -5.97 -7.78
N GLY A 59 -18.45 -5.97 -7.51
CA GLY A 59 -19.15 -4.86 -6.84
C GLY A 59 -19.01 -4.81 -5.32
N SER A 60 -18.34 -5.78 -4.70
CA SER A 60 -18.03 -5.80 -3.26
C SER A 60 -16.53 -5.67 -3.04
N THR A 61 -16.11 -4.78 -2.13
CA THR A 61 -14.70 -4.60 -1.75
C THR A 61 -14.26 -5.55 -0.63
N LYS A 62 -15.20 -6.30 -0.03
CA LYS A 62 -14.90 -7.14 1.14
C LYS A 62 -14.23 -8.45 0.74
N LEU A 63 -13.24 -8.86 1.52
CA LEU A 63 -12.67 -10.20 1.43
C LEU A 63 -13.73 -11.28 1.75
N PRO A 64 -13.54 -12.53 1.26
CA PRO A 64 -14.36 -13.67 1.64
C PRO A 64 -14.51 -13.79 3.16
N LYS A 65 -15.69 -14.22 3.63
CA LYS A 65 -16.03 -14.26 5.06
C LYS A 65 -14.97 -15.00 5.90
N ALA A 66 -14.53 -16.17 5.45
CA ALA A 66 -13.51 -16.97 6.15
C ALA A 66 -12.19 -16.20 6.38
N ARG A 67 -11.74 -15.38 5.41
CA ARG A 67 -10.53 -14.56 5.57
C ARG A 67 -10.72 -13.44 6.60
N ARG A 68 -11.89 -12.81 6.61
CA ARG A 68 -12.22 -11.77 7.59
C ARG A 68 -12.32 -12.34 9.01
N GLU A 69 -12.81 -13.57 9.15
CA GLU A 69 -12.85 -14.28 10.44
C GLU A 69 -11.43 -14.58 10.95
N LYS A 70 -10.55 -15.13 10.11
CA LYS A 70 -9.13 -15.34 10.45
C LYS A 70 -8.43 -14.04 10.86
N GLN A 71 -8.69 -12.95 10.15
CA GLN A 71 -8.10 -11.66 10.49
C GLN A 71 -8.63 -11.11 11.82
N THR A 72 -9.92 -11.31 12.11
CA THR A 72 -10.49 -10.92 13.40
C THR A 72 -9.87 -11.72 14.54
N GLU A 73 -9.69 -13.02 14.34
CA GLU A 73 -9.02 -13.93 15.30
C GLU A 73 -7.59 -13.44 15.60
N ILE A 74 -6.81 -13.11 14.56
CA ILE A 74 -5.44 -12.63 14.77
C ILE A 74 -5.41 -11.22 15.35
N ASN A 75 -6.29 -10.31 14.94
CA ASN A 75 -6.37 -8.98 15.55
C ASN A 75 -6.65 -9.08 17.07
N ALA A 76 -7.52 -10.01 17.49
CA ALA A 76 -7.76 -10.27 18.90
C ALA A 76 -6.51 -10.82 19.60
N TYR A 77 -5.81 -11.76 18.97
CA TYR A 77 -4.55 -12.29 19.49
C TYR A 77 -3.47 -11.21 19.61
N ILE A 78 -3.32 -10.33 18.61
CA ILE A 78 -2.38 -9.21 18.65
C ILE A 78 -2.73 -8.29 19.81
N LEU A 79 -4.00 -7.90 19.97
CA LEU A 79 -4.42 -7.03 21.07
C LEU A 79 -4.15 -7.68 22.44
N GLU A 80 -4.44 -8.97 22.60
CA GLU A 80 -4.18 -9.72 23.84
C GLU A 80 -2.68 -9.82 24.17
N GLN A 81 -1.84 -10.09 23.16
CA GLN A 81 -0.38 -10.20 23.36
C GLN A 81 0.32 -8.85 23.46
N THR A 82 -0.31 -7.77 22.97
CA THR A 82 0.26 -6.43 23.00
C THR A 82 -0.29 -5.55 24.13
N GLU A 83 -1.26 -6.02 24.90
CA GLU A 83 -1.67 -5.42 26.18
C GLU A 83 -0.45 -5.33 27.12
N GLY A 84 0.07 -4.11 27.33
CA GLY A 84 1.23 -3.84 28.20
C GLY A 84 2.55 -3.55 27.49
N ILE A 85 2.60 -3.55 26.14
CA ILE A 85 3.77 -3.12 25.35
C ILE A 85 3.82 -1.60 25.15
N GLU A 86 2.78 -0.84 25.53
CA GLU A 86 2.70 0.64 25.52
C GLU A 86 3.67 1.32 26.52
N ARG A 87 4.95 0.95 26.47
CA ARG A 87 6.02 1.48 27.30
C ARG A 87 6.83 2.52 26.53
N VAL A 88 6.12 3.39 25.82
CA VAL A 88 6.69 4.62 25.28
C VAL A 88 7.10 5.48 26.47
N ARG A 89 8.32 6.02 26.44
CA ARG A 89 8.72 7.00 27.45
C ARG A 89 7.94 8.29 27.20
N ARG A 90 7.29 8.80 28.25
CA ARG A 90 6.58 10.10 28.22
C ARG A 90 7.46 11.23 28.78
N ASP A 91 8.78 11.03 28.77
CA ASP A 91 9.78 11.99 29.21
C ASP A 91 9.85 13.23 28.30
N HIS A 92 9.51 13.06 27.02
CA HIS A 92 9.29 14.17 26.09
C HIS A 92 7.78 14.44 25.88
N PRO A 93 7.33 15.70 25.95
CA PRO A 93 5.92 16.03 25.74
C PRO A 93 5.49 15.64 24.33
N TRP A 94 4.38 14.92 24.25
CA TRP A 94 3.74 14.66 22.97
C TRP A 94 3.03 15.92 22.46
N PRO A 95 2.95 16.15 21.14
CA PRO A 95 1.93 17.01 20.59
C PRO A 95 0.57 16.54 21.11
N LEU A 96 -0.31 17.50 21.46
CA LEU A 96 -1.61 17.21 22.07
C LEU A 96 -2.48 16.27 21.21
N TRP A 97 -2.26 16.26 19.90
CA TRP A 97 -2.99 15.44 18.94
C TRP A 97 -2.47 14.00 18.82
N LEU A 98 -1.24 13.69 19.27
CA LEU A 98 -0.65 12.37 19.00
C LEU A 98 -1.35 11.23 19.76
N GLU A 99 -1.83 11.50 20.99
CA GLU A 99 -2.53 10.49 21.78
C GLU A 99 -3.85 10.05 21.12
N SER A 100 -4.59 10.98 20.51
CA SER A 100 -5.83 10.63 19.80
C SER A 100 -5.56 9.88 18.50
N VAL A 101 -4.50 10.25 17.75
CA VAL A 101 -4.08 9.55 16.52
C VAL A 101 -3.61 8.13 16.81
N THR A 102 -2.79 7.94 17.85
CA THR A 102 -2.28 6.62 18.24
C THR A 102 -3.39 5.71 18.73
N LYS A 103 -4.35 6.25 19.49
CA LYS A 103 -5.57 5.54 19.89
C LYS A 103 -6.42 5.14 18.69
N LEU A 104 -6.64 6.05 17.74
CA LEU A 104 -7.37 5.76 16.49
C LEU A 104 -6.74 4.57 15.74
N ASN A 105 -5.43 4.58 15.56
CA ASN A 105 -4.70 3.51 14.90
C ASN A 105 -4.80 2.18 15.65
N ARG A 106 -4.74 2.21 16.99
CA ARG A 106 -4.89 1.01 17.82
C ARG A 106 -6.28 0.41 17.68
N GLU A 107 -7.32 1.24 17.74
CA GLU A 107 -8.72 0.79 17.63
C GLU A 107 -9.06 0.24 16.24
N LEU A 108 -8.51 0.83 15.18
CA LEU A 108 -8.83 0.43 13.80
C LEU A 108 -7.88 -0.61 13.21
N GLY A 109 -6.64 -0.69 13.69
CA GLY A 109 -5.58 -1.55 13.15
C GLY A 109 -5.10 -2.63 14.11
N ALA A 110 -5.58 -2.64 15.36
CA ALA A 110 -5.14 -3.55 16.43
C ALA A 110 -3.66 -3.40 16.84
N MET A 111 -2.96 -2.36 16.36
CA MET A 111 -1.52 -2.18 16.58
C MET A 111 -1.23 -1.04 17.56
N PRO A 112 -0.50 -1.29 18.66
CA PRO A 112 -0.14 -0.25 19.62
C PRO A 112 1.01 0.63 19.12
N LEU A 113 1.17 1.81 19.72
CA LEU A 113 2.41 2.57 19.66
C LEU A 113 3.43 1.93 20.61
N VAL A 114 4.62 1.64 20.10
CA VAL A 114 5.71 1.01 20.86
C VAL A 114 6.96 1.86 20.81
N GLY A 115 7.63 2.06 21.95
CA GLY A 115 8.89 2.81 22.04
C GLY A 115 10.11 1.88 22.12
N GLY A 116 11.31 2.45 22.06
CA GLY A 116 12.55 1.68 22.15
C GLY A 116 13.01 1.08 20.83
N ASN A 117 12.63 1.70 19.70
CA ASN A 117 12.99 1.24 18.37
C ASN A 117 14.15 2.05 17.78
N SER A 118 14.76 1.51 16.73
CA SER A 118 15.64 2.26 15.83
C SER A 118 15.25 2.00 14.40
N ALA A 119 15.53 2.95 13.51
CA ALA A 119 15.22 2.82 12.10
C ALA A 119 16.29 3.52 11.24
N GLU A 120 16.54 2.93 10.07
CA GLU A 120 17.49 3.42 9.07
C GLU A 120 16.82 3.43 7.69
N LEU A 121 17.02 4.51 6.93
CA LEU A 121 16.46 4.70 5.60
C LEU A 121 17.44 4.24 4.53
N TYR A 122 16.93 3.57 3.50
CA TYR A 122 17.65 3.18 2.29
C TYR A 122 16.97 3.79 1.06
N PRO A 123 17.41 4.99 0.62
CA PRO A 123 16.88 5.65 -0.57
C PRO A 123 17.39 5.05 -1.88
N ASP A 124 18.43 4.22 -1.84
CA ASP A 124 18.96 3.50 -2.99
C ASP A 124 18.50 2.04 -2.97
N SER A 125 17.93 1.60 -4.11
CA SER A 125 17.33 0.27 -4.22
C SER A 125 18.36 -0.85 -4.27
N TYR A 126 19.58 -0.59 -4.73
CA TYR A 126 20.66 -1.58 -4.72
C TYR A 126 21.22 -1.73 -3.31
N GLU A 127 21.45 -0.61 -2.61
CA GLU A 127 21.88 -0.63 -1.21
C GLU A 127 20.86 -1.35 -0.33
N SER A 128 19.56 -1.09 -0.48
CA SER A 128 18.54 -1.78 0.31
C SER A 128 18.53 -3.30 0.07
N VAL A 129 18.73 -3.77 -1.17
CA VAL A 129 18.82 -5.20 -1.50
C VAL A 129 20.09 -5.82 -0.90
N GLN A 130 21.23 -5.12 -0.93
CA GLN A 130 22.46 -5.57 -0.30
C GLN A 130 22.31 -5.69 1.23
N GLU A 131 21.62 -4.74 1.85
CA GLU A 131 21.38 -4.70 3.28
C GLU A 131 20.43 -5.81 3.74
N MET A 132 19.35 -6.05 2.99
CA MET A 132 18.50 -7.21 3.18
C MET A 132 19.29 -8.52 3.03
N THR A 133 20.14 -8.63 2.00
CA THR A 133 20.98 -9.82 1.75
C THR A 133 21.91 -10.09 2.93
N ARG A 134 22.60 -9.06 3.44
CA ARG A 134 23.48 -9.20 4.60
C ARG A 134 22.71 -9.64 5.84
N ALA A 135 21.51 -9.11 6.03
CA ALA A 135 20.67 -9.46 7.17
C ALA A 135 20.20 -10.94 7.09
N ILE A 136 19.89 -11.45 5.89
CA ILE A 136 19.59 -12.89 5.66
C ILE A 136 20.78 -13.76 6.02
N ASP A 137 21.99 -13.38 5.61
CA ASP A 137 23.19 -14.16 5.91
C ASP A 137 23.50 -14.23 7.42
N GLN A 138 23.00 -13.26 8.20
CA GLN A 138 23.14 -13.22 9.65
C GLN A 138 22.01 -13.94 10.41
N SER A 139 20.94 -14.35 9.70
CA SER A 139 19.76 -14.99 10.31
C SER A 139 20.08 -16.35 10.93
N ARG A 140 19.36 -16.67 12.02
CA ARG A 140 19.61 -17.86 12.85
C ARG A 140 18.38 -18.74 13.08
N ARG A 141 17.18 -18.19 12.98
CA ARG A 141 15.91 -18.87 13.32
C ARG A 141 14.96 -18.91 12.14
N PHE A 142 14.58 -17.73 11.64
CA PHE A 142 13.65 -17.63 10.53
C PHE A 142 13.85 -16.36 9.70
N VAL A 143 13.45 -16.45 8.44
CA VAL A 143 13.29 -15.31 7.53
C VAL A 143 11.90 -15.39 6.91
N HIS A 144 11.10 -14.36 7.18
CA HIS A 144 9.80 -14.15 6.57
C HIS A 144 9.91 -13.10 5.49
N VAL A 145 9.41 -13.41 4.31
CA VAL A 145 9.50 -12.54 3.13
C VAL A 145 8.12 -12.41 2.51
N GLU A 146 7.68 -11.19 2.30
CA GLU A 146 6.40 -10.86 1.65
C GLU A 146 6.61 -9.67 0.72
N PHE A 147 6.33 -9.86 -0.57
CA PHE A 147 6.45 -8.80 -1.57
C PHE A 147 5.31 -8.86 -2.60
N TYR A 148 4.84 -7.68 -3.01
CA TYR A 148 3.91 -7.57 -4.15
C TYR A 148 4.56 -8.09 -5.44
N ILE A 149 5.72 -7.54 -5.82
CA ILE A 149 6.52 -8.01 -6.95
C ILE A 149 7.84 -8.57 -6.41
N ALA A 150 8.17 -9.79 -6.80
CA ALA A 150 9.43 -10.43 -6.52
C ALA A 150 9.90 -11.25 -7.72
N THR A 151 11.09 -10.94 -8.24
CA THR A 151 11.71 -11.69 -9.33
C THR A 151 13.21 -11.83 -9.15
N ILE A 152 13.76 -12.98 -9.52
CA ILE A 152 15.19 -13.19 -9.76
C ILE A 152 15.60 -12.44 -11.03
N ASP A 153 16.57 -11.57 -10.87
CA ASP A 153 17.32 -10.86 -11.91
C ASP A 153 18.76 -10.66 -11.40
N ASP A 154 19.60 -9.92 -12.12
CA ASP A 154 21.00 -9.74 -11.73
C ASP A 154 21.16 -8.94 -10.43
N THR A 155 20.23 -8.04 -10.12
CA THR A 155 20.22 -7.22 -8.91
C THR A 155 19.75 -8.02 -7.69
N THR A 156 18.73 -8.84 -7.84
CA THR A 156 18.12 -9.61 -6.73
C THR A 156 18.73 -11.00 -6.55
N ARG A 157 19.48 -11.55 -7.52
CA ARG A 157 20.09 -12.88 -7.42
C ARG A 157 20.88 -13.11 -6.12
N PRO A 158 21.74 -12.18 -5.65
CA PRO A 158 22.44 -12.35 -4.37
C PRO A 158 21.49 -12.51 -3.17
N TYR A 159 20.35 -11.83 -3.18
CA TYR A 159 19.31 -11.95 -2.16
C TYR A 159 18.68 -13.35 -2.14
N PHE A 160 18.28 -13.87 -3.29
CA PHE A 160 17.70 -15.21 -3.39
C PHE A 160 18.72 -16.30 -3.02
N GLU A 161 19.97 -16.15 -3.44
CA GLU A 161 21.06 -17.03 -3.03
C GLU A 161 21.30 -16.99 -1.52
N ALA A 162 21.15 -15.82 -0.87
CA ALA A 162 21.23 -15.72 0.59
C ALA A 162 20.09 -16.48 1.28
N LEU A 163 18.86 -16.42 0.75
CA LEU A 163 17.74 -17.22 1.26
C LEU A 163 18.04 -18.72 1.19
N ALA A 164 18.57 -19.20 0.05
CA ALA A 164 18.98 -20.59 -0.10
C ALA A 164 20.10 -20.97 0.88
N ARG A 165 21.09 -20.09 1.09
CA ARG A 165 22.13 -20.29 2.11
C ARG A 165 21.54 -20.36 3.51
N ALA A 166 20.58 -19.50 3.86
CA ALA A 166 19.92 -19.52 5.16
C ALA A 166 19.14 -20.83 5.37
N GLN A 167 18.35 -21.25 4.38
CA GLN A 167 17.64 -22.53 4.38
C GLN A 167 18.60 -23.71 4.57
N ALA A 168 19.75 -23.72 3.87
CA ALA A 168 20.77 -24.74 4.02
C ALA A 168 21.44 -24.77 5.41
N ARG A 169 21.47 -23.64 6.12
CA ARG A 169 21.92 -23.56 7.54
C ARG A 169 20.85 -24.04 8.53
N GLY A 170 19.65 -24.38 8.08
CA GLY A 170 18.53 -24.79 8.92
C GLY A 170 17.68 -23.63 9.45
N VAL A 171 17.82 -22.42 8.90
CA VAL A 171 16.93 -21.30 9.16
C VAL A 171 15.61 -21.53 8.41
N THR A 172 14.47 -21.36 9.06
CA THR A 172 13.16 -21.49 8.39
C THR A 172 12.91 -20.29 7.48
N VAL A 173 12.87 -20.52 6.16
CA VAL A 173 12.54 -19.46 5.20
C VAL A 173 11.12 -19.64 4.66
N ARG A 174 10.29 -18.59 4.83
CA ARG A 174 8.92 -18.53 4.31
C ARG A 174 8.75 -17.35 3.37
N PHE A 175 8.16 -17.59 2.21
CA PHE A 175 8.07 -16.61 1.13
C PHE A 175 6.63 -16.44 0.61
N LEU A 176 6.12 -15.21 0.63
CA LEU A 176 4.84 -14.83 0.09
C LEU A 176 5.03 -13.86 -1.09
N LEU A 177 4.38 -14.14 -2.21
CA LEU A 177 4.33 -13.24 -3.36
C LEU A 177 2.92 -13.12 -3.94
N ASP A 178 2.57 -11.94 -4.46
CA ASP A 178 1.26 -11.77 -5.10
C ASP A 178 1.13 -12.63 -6.35
N HIS A 179 -0.06 -13.24 -6.52
CA HIS A 179 -0.30 -14.16 -7.64
C HIS A 179 -0.21 -13.48 -9.01
N TRP A 180 -0.65 -12.24 -9.18
CA TRP A 180 -0.73 -11.60 -10.50
C TRP A 180 0.44 -10.67 -10.78
N ALA A 181 0.88 -9.91 -9.77
CA ALA A 181 1.79 -8.80 -9.96
C ALA A 181 3.12 -9.20 -10.60
N SER A 182 3.69 -10.33 -10.18
CA SER A 182 5.01 -10.76 -10.66
C SER A 182 4.97 -11.44 -12.05
N ARG A 183 3.80 -11.90 -12.52
CA ARG A 183 3.68 -12.76 -13.72
C ARG A 183 4.12 -12.10 -15.03
N GLY A 184 4.08 -10.77 -15.09
CA GLY A 184 4.42 -10.00 -16.28
C GLY A 184 5.92 -9.80 -16.50
N TYR A 185 6.76 -10.12 -15.51
CA TYR A 185 8.19 -9.82 -15.54
C TYR A 185 9.05 -11.03 -15.96
N PRO A 186 10.18 -10.82 -16.66
CA PRO A 186 10.98 -11.91 -17.23
C PRO A 186 11.40 -12.98 -16.21
N GLY A 187 11.87 -12.57 -15.03
CA GLY A 187 12.40 -13.47 -14.01
C GLY A 187 11.37 -14.32 -13.24
N TYR A 188 10.07 -14.15 -13.47
CA TYR A 188 9.02 -14.77 -12.65
C TYR A 188 9.11 -16.30 -12.60
N LYS A 189 9.25 -16.97 -13.74
CA LYS A 189 9.32 -18.44 -13.79
C LYS A 189 10.58 -18.98 -13.12
N ASP A 190 11.70 -18.29 -13.32
CA ASP A 190 12.98 -18.66 -12.73
C ASP A 190 12.97 -18.46 -11.21
N THR A 191 12.21 -17.48 -10.73
CA THR A 191 11.98 -17.23 -9.30
C THR A 191 11.27 -18.41 -8.65
N LEU A 192 10.14 -18.86 -9.22
CA LEU A 192 9.40 -20.01 -8.68
C LEU A 192 10.26 -21.28 -8.72
N ALA A 193 10.92 -21.53 -9.85
CA ALA A 193 11.82 -22.69 -9.99
C ALA A 193 13.00 -22.64 -9.01
N PHE A 194 13.50 -21.44 -8.68
CA PHE A 194 14.54 -21.27 -7.68
C PHE A 194 14.03 -21.59 -6.27
N LEU A 195 12.87 -21.04 -5.87
CA LEU A 195 12.27 -21.30 -4.56
C LEU A 195 12.03 -22.81 -4.35
N ASP A 196 11.51 -23.49 -5.38
CA ASP A 196 11.32 -24.95 -5.38
C ASP A 196 12.64 -25.71 -5.22
N ARG A 197 13.67 -25.37 -6.02
CA ARG A 197 14.99 -26.02 -5.96
C ARG A 197 15.71 -25.78 -4.64
N ALA A 198 15.52 -24.61 -4.04
CA ALA A 198 16.09 -24.25 -2.74
C ALA A 198 15.32 -24.86 -1.55
N ASN A 199 14.21 -25.56 -1.81
CA ASN A 199 13.32 -26.11 -0.77
C ASN A 199 12.86 -25.03 0.22
N ILE A 200 12.55 -23.83 -0.30
CA ILE A 200 11.98 -22.72 0.46
C ILE A 200 10.46 -22.88 0.43
N GLU A 201 9.81 -22.70 1.58
CA GLU A 201 8.35 -22.78 1.65
C GLU A 201 7.75 -21.48 1.12
N TRP A 202 6.98 -21.57 0.03
CA TRP A 202 6.42 -20.38 -0.62
C TRP A 202 4.95 -20.56 -1.01
N HIS A 203 4.20 -19.46 -0.92
CA HIS A 203 2.79 -19.43 -1.28
C HIS A 203 2.40 -18.15 -2.02
N LEU A 204 1.40 -18.28 -2.88
CA LEU A 204 0.81 -17.15 -3.59
C LEU A 204 -0.22 -16.45 -2.71
N MET A 205 -0.11 -15.12 -2.59
CA MET A 205 -1.08 -14.30 -1.89
C MET A 205 -2.30 -14.02 -2.78
N LEU A 206 -3.48 -14.08 -2.16
CA LEU A 206 -4.78 -13.90 -2.83
C LEU A 206 -4.84 -14.66 -4.17
N PRO A 207 -4.72 -16.00 -4.16
CA PRO A 207 -4.62 -16.80 -5.37
C PRO A 207 -5.95 -16.88 -6.15
N LEU A 208 -5.97 -16.31 -7.35
CA LEU A 208 -7.00 -16.51 -8.35
C LEU A 208 -6.82 -17.82 -9.17
N GLN A 209 -7.29 -18.94 -8.62
CA GLN A 209 -7.23 -20.28 -9.22
C GLN A 209 -8.59 -20.99 -9.13
N PRO A 210 -9.60 -20.59 -9.93
CA PRO A 210 -10.99 -21.05 -9.77
C PRO A 210 -11.13 -22.57 -9.93
N LEU A 211 -10.31 -23.21 -10.77
CA LEU A 211 -10.29 -24.67 -10.93
C LEU A 211 -9.81 -25.43 -9.68
N GLN A 212 -9.16 -24.73 -8.74
CA GLN A 212 -8.70 -25.26 -7.47
C GLN A 212 -9.57 -24.77 -6.30
N GLY A 213 -10.75 -24.21 -6.59
CA GLY A 213 -11.66 -23.65 -5.58
C GLY A 213 -11.18 -22.34 -4.94
N LYS A 214 -10.09 -21.73 -5.45
CA LYS A 214 -9.54 -20.48 -4.93
C LYS A 214 -9.97 -19.32 -5.83
N PHE A 215 -10.92 -18.52 -5.36
CA PHE A 215 -11.35 -17.31 -6.08
C PHE A 215 -11.40 -16.14 -5.11
N GLN A 216 -10.74 -15.04 -5.48
CA GLN A 216 -10.95 -13.73 -4.87
C GLN A 216 -11.16 -12.72 -5.99
N ARG A 217 -11.70 -11.56 -5.65
CA ARG A 217 -11.83 -10.44 -6.58
C ARG A 217 -10.44 -10.11 -7.15
N PRO A 218 -10.22 -10.14 -8.48
CA PRO A 218 -8.88 -10.08 -9.06
C PRO A 218 -8.09 -8.79 -8.74
N ASP A 219 -8.80 -7.70 -8.52
CA ASP A 219 -8.25 -6.37 -8.25
C ASP A 219 -7.98 -6.08 -6.77
N LEU A 220 -8.42 -6.95 -5.84
CA LEU A 220 -7.93 -6.96 -4.46
C LEU A 220 -6.60 -7.69 -4.46
N ARG A 221 -5.49 -7.00 -4.16
CA ARG A 221 -4.14 -7.57 -4.14
C ARG A 221 -3.46 -7.28 -2.80
N ASN A 222 -2.44 -8.08 -2.46
CA ASN A 222 -1.61 -7.78 -1.30
C ASN A 222 -0.39 -7.00 -1.76
N HIS A 223 -0.35 -5.72 -1.42
CA HIS A 223 0.65 -4.77 -1.88
C HIS A 223 1.71 -4.48 -0.80
N ARG A 224 1.69 -5.19 0.32
CA ARG A 224 2.70 -5.12 1.37
C ARG A 224 4.06 -5.57 0.88
N LYS A 225 5.09 -4.99 1.50
CA LYS A 225 6.51 -5.34 1.34
C LYS A 225 7.08 -5.45 2.74
N ILE A 226 7.18 -6.66 3.24
CA ILE A 226 7.60 -6.96 4.60
C ILE A 226 8.69 -8.02 4.52
N MET A 227 9.77 -7.78 5.24
CA MET A 227 10.76 -8.81 5.50
C MET A 227 11.06 -8.81 6.99
N VAL A 228 10.97 -9.95 7.66
CA VAL A 228 11.27 -10.09 9.09
C VAL A 228 12.33 -11.17 9.29
N ILE A 229 13.31 -10.88 10.12
CA ILE A 229 14.43 -11.78 10.42
C ILE A 229 14.50 -11.99 11.92
N ASP A 230 14.41 -13.26 12.34
CA ASP A 230 14.55 -13.71 13.73
C ASP A 230 13.66 -12.97 14.76
N GLY A 231 12.61 -12.28 14.28
CA GLY A 231 11.73 -11.44 15.08
C GLY A 231 12.39 -10.15 15.61
N SER A 232 13.62 -9.82 15.23
CA SER A 232 14.38 -8.68 15.80
C SER A 232 14.71 -7.57 14.79
N VAL A 233 14.72 -7.90 13.50
CA VAL A 233 14.95 -6.97 12.40
C VAL A 233 13.77 -7.09 11.43
N ALA A 234 13.25 -5.96 10.97
CA ALA A 234 12.30 -5.92 9.88
C ALA A 234 12.66 -4.89 8.83
N PHE A 235 12.19 -5.09 7.61
CA PHE A 235 12.22 -4.10 6.56
C PHE A 235 10.84 -3.87 5.97
N THR A 236 10.52 -2.62 5.66
CA THR A 236 9.31 -2.25 4.93
C THR A 236 9.45 -0.90 4.22
N GLY A 237 8.56 -0.61 3.28
CA GLY A 237 8.57 0.59 2.46
C GLY A 237 7.95 0.36 1.09
N SER A 238 8.36 1.13 0.09
CA SER A 238 7.72 1.17 -1.21
C SER A 238 8.33 0.23 -2.25
N GLN A 239 9.55 -0.24 -2.00
CA GLN A 239 10.37 -1.02 -2.93
C GLN A 239 9.84 -2.43 -3.17
N ASN A 240 9.76 -2.82 -4.45
CA ASN A 240 9.58 -4.21 -4.86
C ASN A 240 10.92 -4.95 -4.93
N LEU A 241 10.89 -6.28 -4.90
CA LEU A 241 12.10 -7.11 -5.00
C LEU A 241 12.37 -7.46 -6.47
N ILE A 242 12.82 -6.47 -7.23
CA ILE A 242 13.17 -6.56 -8.66
C ILE A 242 14.19 -5.45 -8.96
N ASP A 243 15.00 -5.62 -10.00
CA ASP A 243 15.84 -4.57 -10.55
C ASP A 243 15.06 -3.24 -10.72
N PRO A 244 15.65 -2.05 -10.44
CA PRO A 244 14.95 -0.78 -10.57
C PRO A 244 14.44 -0.46 -11.97
N SER A 245 14.97 -1.07 -13.03
CA SER A 245 14.41 -0.99 -14.39
C SER A 245 13.23 -1.93 -14.62
N TYR A 246 12.93 -2.80 -13.66
CA TYR A 246 11.99 -3.93 -13.73
C TYR A 246 12.39 -4.99 -14.78
N ASP A 247 13.66 -4.96 -15.22
CA ASP A 247 14.22 -5.80 -16.27
C ASP A 247 13.40 -5.75 -17.59
N LEU A 248 12.71 -4.62 -17.82
CA LEU A 248 11.97 -4.39 -19.04
C LEU A 248 12.88 -3.74 -20.07
N GLN A 249 13.04 -4.38 -21.23
CA GLN A 249 13.86 -3.86 -22.33
C GLN A 249 13.50 -2.41 -22.69
N SER A 250 12.22 -2.07 -22.67
CA SER A 250 11.73 -0.71 -22.94
C SER A 250 12.11 0.32 -21.86
N HIS A 251 12.34 -0.12 -20.63
CA HIS A 251 12.82 0.71 -19.53
C HIS A 251 14.33 0.90 -19.65
N ILE A 252 15.07 -0.19 -19.88
CA ILE A 252 16.53 -0.19 -20.07
C ILE A 252 16.92 0.74 -21.22
N GLU A 253 16.27 0.62 -22.38
CA GLU A 253 16.53 1.47 -23.56
C GLU A 253 16.30 2.96 -23.32
N LYS A 254 15.38 3.30 -22.40
CA LYS A 254 15.03 4.67 -22.03
C LYS A 254 15.77 5.18 -20.80
N GLY A 255 16.59 4.33 -20.15
CA GLY A 255 17.19 4.61 -18.85
C GLY A 255 16.16 4.85 -17.74
N MET A 256 14.95 4.30 -17.86
CA MET A 256 13.91 4.46 -16.85
C MET A 256 14.15 3.52 -15.68
N VAL A 257 14.12 4.08 -14.48
CA VAL A 257 14.25 3.35 -13.21
C VAL A 257 13.22 3.85 -12.20
N TYR A 258 12.81 2.97 -11.30
CA TYR A 258 11.95 3.32 -10.17
C TYR A 258 12.81 3.83 -9.00
N LYS A 259 12.42 4.98 -8.44
CA LYS A 259 13.02 5.55 -7.23
C LYS A 259 12.11 5.27 -6.03
N ASP A 260 12.48 4.24 -5.29
CA ASP A 260 11.77 3.80 -4.09
C ASP A 260 12.45 4.27 -2.79
N LEU A 261 11.78 4.05 -1.67
CA LEU A 261 12.35 4.22 -0.34
C LEU A 261 12.01 3.00 0.53
N PHE A 262 13.03 2.46 1.18
CA PHE A 262 12.89 1.35 2.11
C PHE A 262 13.46 1.74 3.48
N ALA A 263 13.00 1.08 4.54
CA ALA A 263 13.51 1.29 5.88
C ALA A 263 13.76 -0.03 6.59
N ARG A 264 14.89 -0.11 7.30
CA ARG A 264 15.18 -1.15 8.28
C ARG A 264 14.70 -0.67 9.64
N PHE A 265 14.04 -1.55 10.37
CA PHE A 265 13.58 -1.33 11.73
C PHE A 265 14.15 -2.40 12.65
N GLU A 266 14.56 -1.98 13.85
CA GLU A 266 14.95 -2.87 14.94
C GLU A 266 14.25 -2.46 16.23
N GLY A 267 13.91 -3.44 17.06
CA GLY A 267 13.22 -3.23 18.33
C GLY A 267 11.75 -3.69 18.30
N PRO A 268 10.93 -3.29 19.29
CA PRO A 268 9.58 -3.81 19.49
C PRO A 268 8.62 -3.70 18.29
N VAL A 269 8.80 -2.72 17.39
CA VAL A 269 7.98 -2.53 16.19
C VAL A 269 8.01 -3.74 15.25
N VAL A 270 9.10 -4.52 15.28
CA VAL A 270 9.27 -5.73 14.47
C VAL A 270 8.19 -6.77 14.78
N ALA A 271 7.71 -6.83 16.02
CA ALA A 271 6.62 -7.74 16.39
C ALA A 271 5.32 -7.41 15.65
N GLY A 272 5.01 -6.12 15.45
CA GLY A 272 3.84 -5.69 14.69
C GLY A 272 3.95 -6.03 13.21
N LEU A 273 5.13 -5.84 12.60
CA LEU A 273 5.38 -6.22 11.21
C LEU A 273 5.35 -7.75 11.02
N ASN A 274 5.90 -8.51 11.96
CA ASN A 274 5.84 -9.98 11.95
C ASN A 274 4.41 -10.49 12.10
N ALA A 275 3.61 -9.86 12.97
CA ALA A 275 2.21 -10.25 13.14
C ALA A 275 1.39 -10.09 11.86
N LEU A 276 1.68 -9.07 11.03
CA LEU A 276 1.07 -8.93 9.71
C LEU A 276 1.48 -10.07 8.76
N PHE A 277 2.76 -10.39 8.69
CA PHE A 277 3.22 -11.52 7.90
C PHE A 277 2.55 -12.83 8.33
N VAL A 278 2.50 -13.10 9.65
CA VAL A 278 1.84 -14.30 10.21
C VAL A 278 0.35 -14.32 9.87
N THR A 279 -0.31 -13.16 9.83
CA THR A 279 -1.72 -13.04 9.42
C THR A 279 -1.93 -13.42 7.97
N ASP A 280 -1.06 -12.95 7.09
CA ASP A 280 -1.13 -13.24 5.67
C ASP A 280 -0.74 -14.70 5.40
N TRP A 281 0.27 -15.23 6.10
CA TRP A 281 0.62 -16.65 6.07
C TRP A 281 -0.56 -17.54 6.44
N TYR A 282 -1.14 -17.33 7.63
CA TYR A 282 -2.31 -18.08 8.10
C TYR A 282 -3.50 -17.98 7.12
N SER A 283 -3.67 -16.82 6.49
CA SER A 283 -4.71 -16.61 5.48
C SER A 283 -4.52 -17.47 4.23
N GLU A 284 -3.28 -17.78 3.86
CA GLU A 284 -2.94 -18.58 2.68
C GLU A 284 -2.72 -20.08 2.97
N THR A 285 -2.27 -20.43 4.18
CA THR A 285 -1.83 -21.81 4.52
C THR A 285 -2.69 -22.52 5.56
N ASP A 286 -3.57 -21.80 6.28
CA ASP A 286 -4.26 -22.31 7.47
C ASP A 286 -3.33 -22.71 8.63
N GLU A 287 -2.04 -22.34 8.56
CA GLU A 287 -1.06 -22.57 9.62
C GLU A 287 -0.84 -21.31 10.46
N LEU A 288 -1.09 -21.38 11.78
CA LEU A 288 -0.86 -20.27 12.69
C LEU A 288 0.51 -20.38 13.36
N LEU A 289 1.40 -19.41 13.08
CA LEU A 289 2.79 -19.38 13.55
C LEU A 289 2.90 -18.82 14.98
N LEU A 290 2.34 -19.53 15.97
CA LEU A 290 2.25 -19.09 17.38
C LEU A 290 3.59 -18.95 18.12
N ARG A 291 4.70 -19.52 17.60
CA ARG A 291 5.98 -19.69 18.31
C ARG A 291 7.10 -18.74 17.87
N GLU A 292 6.80 -17.77 17.01
CA GLU A 292 7.80 -16.90 16.37
C GLU A 292 7.74 -15.44 16.87
N SER A 293 7.15 -15.24 18.04
CA SER A 293 6.95 -13.97 18.74
C SER A 293 7.72 -13.95 20.07
N ASP A 294 9.05 -14.04 20.02
CA ASP A 294 9.85 -13.78 21.22
C ASP A 294 9.92 -12.27 21.50
N PRO A 295 9.94 -11.85 22.78
CA PRO A 295 10.06 -10.44 23.12
C PRO A 295 11.40 -9.88 22.66
N VAL A 296 11.35 -8.89 21.76
CA VAL A 296 12.52 -8.17 21.25
C VAL A 296 13.11 -7.29 22.35
N GLN A 297 14.44 -7.27 22.44
CA GLN A 297 15.16 -6.34 23.33
C GLN A 297 14.96 -4.90 22.85
N ARG A 298 14.75 -3.99 23.78
CA ARG A 298 14.59 -2.57 23.49
C ARG A 298 15.94 -1.94 23.24
N ALA A 299 16.00 -0.99 22.30
CA ALA A 299 17.07 -0.01 22.30
C ALA A 299 16.89 0.88 23.54
N ASP A 300 17.68 0.65 24.59
CA ASP A 300 17.73 1.53 25.75
C ASP A 300 18.65 2.72 25.45
N ARG A 301 18.22 3.58 24.51
CA ARG A 301 18.95 4.78 24.09
C ARG A 301 18.04 5.99 24.20
N GLY A 302 18.63 7.15 24.49
CA GLY A 302 17.89 8.42 24.61
C GLY A 302 17.30 8.93 23.29
N ASP A 303 17.72 8.38 22.15
CA ASP A 303 17.24 8.70 20.79
C ASP A 303 16.32 7.61 20.21
N ALA A 304 15.79 6.73 21.05
CA ALA A 304 14.89 5.67 20.59
C ALA A 304 13.59 6.24 19.99
N LEU A 305 13.13 5.60 18.93
CA LEU A 305 11.95 5.99 18.17
C LEU A 305 10.69 5.34 18.74
N ASP A 306 9.58 6.09 18.70
CA ASP A 306 8.25 5.53 18.92
C ASP A 306 7.63 5.20 17.57
N CYS A 307 7.27 3.93 17.38
CA CYS A 307 6.76 3.43 16.11
C CYS A 307 5.40 2.77 16.30
N GLN A 308 4.52 2.96 15.34
CA GLN A 308 3.24 2.26 15.27
C GLN A 308 3.07 1.68 13.87
N VAL A 309 2.86 0.38 13.78
CA VAL A 309 2.50 -0.28 12.53
C VAL A 309 1.05 0.06 12.21
N VAL A 310 0.78 0.45 10.98
CA VAL A 310 -0.54 0.86 10.50
C VAL A 310 -0.88 -0.02 9.29
N PRO A 311 -1.49 -1.19 9.52
CA PRO A 311 -1.92 -2.04 8.42
C PRO A 311 -3.21 -1.49 7.80
N SER A 312 -3.43 -1.75 6.51
CA SER A 312 -4.70 -1.43 5.86
C SER A 312 -5.11 -2.45 4.82
N GLY A 313 -6.33 -2.27 4.29
CA GLY A 313 -6.89 -3.05 3.20
C GLY A 313 -8.28 -3.61 3.50
N PRO A 314 -8.85 -4.42 2.59
CA PRO A 314 -10.22 -4.93 2.64
C PRO A 314 -10.52 -5.90 3.81
N GLY A 315 -9.49 -6.18 4.60
CA GLY A 315 -9.52 -6.95 5.82
C GLY A 315 -9.77 -6.14 7.10
N PHE A 316 -9.52 -4.83 7.05
CA PHE A 316 -9.82 -3.90 8.14
C PHE A 316 -11.07 -3.10 7.79
N ASP A 317 -12.05 -3.08 8.70
CA ASP A 317 -13.25 -2.27 8.51
C ASP A 317 -12.89 -0.78 8.71
N GLY A 318 -13.26 0.08 7.74
CA GLY A 318 -13.30 1.53 7.94
C GLY A 318 -12.18 2.38 7.32
N GLU A 319 -11.47 1.92 6.30
CA GLU A 319 -10.47 2.72 5.55
C GLU A 319 -9.43 3.35 6.51
N ASN A 320 -8.90 2.54 7.44
CA ASN A 320 -8.12 2.99 8.58
C ASN A 320 -6.89 3.85 8.21
N ASN A 321 -6.19 3.55 7.12
CA ASN A 321 -5.06 4.35 6.66
C ASN A 321 -5.48 5.74 6.18
N LEU A 322 -6.62 5.85 5.47
CA LEU A 322 -7.18 7.15 5.07
C LEU A 322 -7.53 8.00 6.30
N ARG A 323 -8.11 7.38 7.34
CA ARG A 323 -8.44 8.07 8.59
C ARG A 323 -7.20 8.58 9.32
N LEU A 324 -6.13 7.77 9.37
CA LEU A 324 -4.84 8.20 9.91
C LEU A 324 -4.30 9.41 9.15
N PHE A 325 -4.21 9.29 7.82
CA PHE A 325 -3.63 10.34 6.98
C PHE A 325 -4.41 11.66 7.14
N ASN A 326 -5.74 11.60 7.15
CA ASN A 326 -6.57 12.77 7.40
C ASN A 326 -6.35 13.36 8.80
N ALA A 327 -6.30 12.52 9.84
CA ALA A 327 -6.08 12.99 11.21
C ALA A 327 -4.73 13.71 11.36
N LEU A 328 -3.68 13.16 10.72
CA LEU A 328 -2.35 13.77 10.67
C LEU A 328 -2.33 15.10 9.92
N LEU A 329 -2.94 15.17 8.74
CA LEU A 329 -3.05 16.41 7.97
C LEU A 329 -3.81 17.49 8.75
N TYR A 330 -4.95 17.16 9.35
CA TYR A 330 -5.70 18.10 10.17
C TYR A 330 -4.95 18.52 11.44
N SER A 331 -3.96 17.75 11.90
CA SER A 331 -3.15 18.06 13.08
C SER A 331 -1.91 18.89 12.79
N ALA A 332 -1.44 18.94 11.54
CA ALA A 332 -0.24 19.67 11.14
C ALA A 332 -0.31 21.17 11.47
N GLN A 333 0.75 21.74 12.05
CA GLN A 333 0.79 23.14 12.49
C GLN A 333 1.68 24.02 11.61
N GLU A 334 2.74 23.45 11.02
CA GLU A 334 3.79 24.22 10.35
C GLU A 334 4.05 23.72 8.93
N LYS A 335 4.29 22.42 8.75
CA LYS A 335 4.72 21.87 7.47
C LYS A 335 4.27 20.43 7.25
N VAL A 336 3.80 20.17 6.03
CA VAL A 336 3.51 18.83 5.51
C VAL A 336 4.29 18.62 4.22
N SER A 337 4.98 17.48 4.12
CA SER A 337 5.69 17.10 2.89
C SER A 337 5.31 15.68 2.50
N ILE A 338 4.70 15.52 1.33
CA ILE A 338 4.07 14.29 0.85
C ILE A 338 4.83 13.77 -0.37
N THR A 339 5.09 12.47 -0.43
CA THR A 339 5.63 11.80 -1.61
C THR A 339 4.78 10.57 -1.92
N SER A 340 4.19 10.53 -3.12
CA SER A 340 3.36 9.40 -3.59
C SER A 340 3.41 9.29 -5.12
N PRO A 341 3.68 8.11 -5.72
CA PRO A 341 3.68 7.93 -7.19
C PRO A 341 2.31 8.11 -7.81
N TYR A 342 1.28 7.65 -7.09
CA TYR A 342 -0.12 7.68 -7.49
C TYR A 342 -0.87 8.51 -6.46
N PHE A 343 -1.03 9.79 -6.78
CA PHE A 343 -1.74 10.76 -5.97
C PHE A 343 -3.11 10.99 -6.62
N VAL A 344 -4.05 10.12 -6.28
CA VAL A 344 -5.45 10.17 -6.75
C VAL A 344 -6.34 10.17 -5.51
N PRO A 345 -6.28 11.26 -4.71
CA PRO A 345 -6.90 11.30 -3.40
C PRO A 345 -8.42 11.19 -3.52
N ASP A 346 -9.05 10.63 -2.49
CA ASP A 346 -10.50 10.75 -2.33
C ASP A 346 -10.89 12.17 -1.92
N ASP A 347 -12.19 12.46 -1.97
CA ASP A 347 -12.70 13.79 -1.61
C ASP A 347 -12.28 14.19 -0.19
N SER A 348 -12.29 13.25 0.77
CA SER A 348 -11.90 13.53 2.16
C SER A 348 -10.43 13.94 2.28
N MET A 349 -9.52 13.21 1.62
CA MET A 349 -8.09 13.50 1.59
C MET A 349 -7.80 14.82 0.87
N LEU A 350 -8.46 15.05 -0.27
CA LEU A 350 -8.33 16.29 -1.02
C LEU A 350 -8.74 17.50 -0.17
N TYR A 351 -9.86 17.39 0.56
CA TYR A 351 -10.27 18.41 1.53
C TYR A 351 -9.27 18.58 2.67
N ALA A 352 -8.73 17.49 3.22
CA ALA A 352 -7.74 17.58 4.30
C ALA A 352 -6.48 18.33 3.84
N ILE A 353 -5.95 18.01 2.67
CA ILE A 353 -4.75 18.64 2.10
C ILE A 353 -5.00 20.11 1.77
N THR A 354 -6.09 20.41 1.06
CA THR A 354 -6.43 21.79 0.68
C THR A 354 -6.74 22.66 1.90
N THR A 355 -7.46 22.14 2.90
CA THR A 355 -7.72 22.85 4.17
C THR A 355 -6.41 23.15 4.91
N THR A 356 -5.48 22.18 4.93
CA THR A 356 -4.17 22.33 5.55
C THR A 356 -3.37 23.47 4.90
N ALA A 357 -3.32 23.50 3.58
CA ALA A 357 -2.66 24.60 2.84
C ALA A 357 -3.38 25.95 3.06
N GLN A 358 -4.71 25.98 2.98
CA GLN A 358 -5.52 27.20 3.08
C GLN A 358 -5.47 27.86 4.47
N ARG A 359 -5.21 27.08 5.54
CA ARG A 359 -5.01 27.65 6.89
C ARG A 359 -3.58 28.15 7.15
N GLY A 360 -2.68 28.06 6.16
CA GLY A 360 -1.34 28.64 6.20
C GLY A 360 -0.20 27.67 6.52
N VAL A 361 -0.47 26.35 6.59
CA VAL A 361 0.58 25.32 6.75
C VAL A 361 1.30 25.15 5.40
N GLU A 362 2.64 25.06 5.39
CA GLU A 362 3.38 24.78 4.15
C GLU A 362 3.08 23.33 3.72
N VAL A 363 2.51 23.14 2.53
CA VAL A 363 2.25 21.80 1.99
C VAL A 363 3.05 21.59 0.70
N GLU A 364 3.93 20.60 0.72
CA GLU A 364 4.71 20.16 -0.44
C GLU A 364 4.23 18.77 -0.91
N LEU A 365 4.07 18.61 -2.21
CA LEU A 365 3.69 17.35 -2.86
C LEU A 365 4.74 16.98 -3.92
N PHE A 366 5.41 15.85 -3.71
CA PHE A 366 6.37 15.25 -4.63
C PHE A 366 5.72 14.12 -5.41
N VAL A 367 5.74 14.24 -6.74
CA VAL A 367 5.15 13.31 -7.70
C VAL A 367 6.07 13.21 -8.93
N GLY A 368 5.96 12.14 -9.72
CA GLY A 368 6.76 12.00 -10.94
C GLY A 368 6.35 12.95 -12.07
N GLU A 369 7.33 13.50 -12.80
CA GLU A 369 7.07 14.16 -14.09
C GLU A 369 6.42 13.17 -15.08
N ILE A 370 6.88 11.92 -15.05
CA ILE A 370 6.35 10.80 -15.82
C ILE A 370 5.75 9.74 -14.88
N GLY A 371 4.91 8.86 -15.43
CA GLY A 371 4.38 7.70 -14.73
C GLY A 371 4.43 6.46 -15.63
N ASP A 372 4.43 5.30 -15.01
CA ASP A 372 4.39 3.98 -15.68
C ASP A 372 2.98 3.61 -16.16
N HIS A 373 1.95 4.05 -15.44
CA HIS A 373 0.55 3.84 -15.78
C HIS A 373 -0.09 5.13 -16.31
N ALA A 374 -0.22 5.25 -17.63
CA ALA A 374 -0.72 6.45 -18.29
C ALA A 374 -2.08 6.94 -17.75
N MET A 375 -3.02 6.02 -17.49
CA MET A 375 -4.34 6.36 -16.96
C MET A 375 -4.26 6.95 -15.54
N THR A 376 -3.50 6.33 -14.65
CA THR A 376 -3.30 6.80 -13.27
C THR A 376 -2.54 8.13 -13.25
N TRP A 377 -1.52 8.27 -14.12
CA TRP A 377 -0.76 9.51 -14.25
C TRP A 377 -1.64 10.68 -14.72
N HIS A 378 -2.52 10.48 -15.70
CA HIS A 378 -3.49 11.48 -16.12
C HIS A 378 -4.56 11.76 -15.04
N ALA A 379 -5.01 10.74 -14.31
CA ALA A 379 -5.98 10.91 -13.22
C ALA A 379 -5.38 11.76 -12.09
N GLN A 380 -4.15 11.49 -11.67
CA GLN A 380 -3.41 12.29 -10.69
C GLN A 380 -3.32 13.76 -11.11
N ARG A 381 -2.90 13.99 -12.36
CA ARG A 381 -2.75 15.32 -12.95
C ARG A 381 -4.04 16.14 -12.92
N SER A 382 -5.20 15.49 -12.97
CA SER A 382 -6.50 16.17 -12.92
C SER A 382 -6.76 16.93 -11.60
N TYR A 383 -6.04 16.61 -10.52
CA TYR A 383 -6.17 17.27 -9.21
C TYR A 383 -5.23 18.46 -9.03
N TYR A 384 -4.22 18.63 -9.88
CA TYR A 384 -3.16 19.64 -9.68
C TYR A 384 -3.68 21.06 -9.66
N GLU A 385 -4.68 21.40 -10.48
CA GLU A 385 -5.21 22.76 -10.48
C GLU A 385 -5.83 23.15 -9.13
N GLU A 386 -6.60 22.24 -8.54
CA GLU A 386 -7.27 22.45 -7.26
C GLU A 386 -6.24 22.60 -6.12
N LEU A 387 -5.21 21.75 -6.12
CA LEU A 387 -4.11 21.78 -5.16
C LEU A 387 -3.29 23.08 -5.27
N LEU A 388 -2.88 23.45 -6.48
CA LEU A 388 -2.11 24.67 -6.74
C LEU A 388 -2.88 25.92 -6.33
N ARG A 389 -4.19 25.97 -6.62
CA ARG A 389 -5.07 27.08 -6.18
C ARG A 389 -5.23 27.14 -4.66
N ALA A 390 -5.16 26.01 -3.97
CA ALA A 390 -5.21 25.95 -2.51
C ALA A 390 -3.88 26.34 -1.83
N GLY A 391 -2.80 26.50 -2.60
CA GLY A 391 -1.47 26.86 -2.08
C GLY A 391 -0.52 25.68 -1.87
N VAL A 392 -0.86 24.48 -2.35
CA VAL A 392 0.03 23.32 -2.33
C VAL A 392 1.15 23.52 -3.35
N ARG A 393 2.40 23.29 -2.94
CA ARG A 393 3.57 23.34 -3.81
C ARG A 393 3.83 21.97 -4.41
N ILE A 394 3.74 21.86 -5.74
CA ILE A 394 3.91 20.58 -6.45
C ILE A 394 5.32 20.52 -7.06
N TRP A 395 6.07 19.48 -6.72
CA TRP A 395 7.40 19.18 -7.24
C TRP A 395 7.34 17.96 -8.16
N LEU A 396 7.71 18.17 -9.42
CA LEU A 396 7.76 17.11 -10.43
C LEU A 396 9.18 16.52 -10.50
N TYR A 397 9.32 15.28 -10.07
CA TYR A 397 10.58 14.54 -10.13
C TYR A 397 10.95 14.22 -11.57
N ARG A 398 12.16 14.61 -11.98
CA ARG A 398 12.56 14.61 -13.39
C ARG A 398 12.60 13.21 -14.01
N ALA A 399 12.12 13.14 -15.26
CA ALA A 399 12.36 12.00 -16.15
C ALA A 399 13.87 11.78 -16.36
N PRO A 400 14.33 10.54 -16.69
CA PRO A 400 13.54 9.32 -16.98
C PRO A 400 13.16 8.49 -15.74
N THR A 401 13.37 9.00 -14.53
CA THR A 401 13.11 8.26 -13.29
C THR A 401 11.65 8.35 -12.87
N ILE A 402 11.07 7.22 -12.48
CA ILE A 402 9.71 7.14 -11.92
C ILE A 402 9.82 7.23 -10.40
N LEU A 403 9.37 8.33 -9.81
CA LEU A 403 9.31 8.46 -8.36
C LEU A 403 8.22 7.54 -7.79
N HIS A 404 8.62 6.54 -7.01
CA HIS A 404 7.75 5.49 -6.48
C HIS A 404 7.78 5.39 -4.95
N ALA A 405 8.55 6.24 -4.27
CA ALA A 405 8.55 6.37 -2.82
C ALA A 405 7.17 6.79 -2.26
N LYS A 406 6.84 6.26 -1.07
CA LYS A 406 5.53 6.45 -0.41
C LYS A 406 5.76 6.81 1.05
N HIS A 407 5.80 8.11 1.31
CA HIS A 407 6.03 8.61 2.66
C HIS A 407 5.55 10.06 2.80
N PHE A 408 5.35 10.49 4.03
CA PHE A 408 5.14 11.90 4.33
C PHE A 408 5.63 12.26 5.73
N THR A 409 5.83 13.55 5.97
CA THR A 409 6.20 14.12 7.27
C THR A 409 5.16 15.15 7.69
N ILE A 410 4.89 15.21 9.00
CA ILE A 410 4.03 16.19 9.66
C ILE A 410 4.87 16.93 10.68
N ASP A 411 5.06 18.21 10.42
CA ASP A 411 5.91 19.11 11.21
C ASP A 411 7.27 18.45 11.48
N ASP A 412 7.85 18.71 12.65
CA ASP A 412 9.09 18.07 13.13
C ASP A 412 8.80 16.80 13.98
N ASP A 413 7.53 16.39 14.05
CA ASP A 413 7.03 15.46 15.06
C ASP A 413 6.95 14.01 14.56
N VAL A 414 6.32 13.81 13.39
CA VAL A 414 5.93 12.49 12.90
C VAL A 414 6.24 12.33 11.42
N SER A 415 6.64 11.12 11.07
CA SER A 415 6.74 10.65 9.68
C SER A 415 5.95 9.37 9.49
N VAL A 416 5.58 9.09 8.25
CA VAL A 416 4.96 7.83 7.86
C VAL A 416 5.67 7.32 6.61
N ILE A 417 6.06 6.06 6.61
CA ILE A 417 6.67 5.36 5.48
C ILE A 417 6.00 4.01 5.28
N GLY A 418 5.79 3.57 4.04
CA GLY A 418 5.15 2.28 3.79
C GLY A 418 4.96 1.93 2.33
N SER A 419 4.02 1.02 2.09
CA SER A 419 3.62 0.54 0.76
C SER A 419 2.40 1.26 0.19
N SER A 420 1.67 2.02 1.04
CA SER A 420 0.38 2.62 0.69
C SER A 420 0.51 3.90 -0.13
N ASN A 421 -0.17 3.95 -1.27
CA ASN A 421 -0.34 5.17 -2.06
C ASN A 421 -1.39 6.08 -1.43
N MET A 422 -1.42 7.34 -1.86
CA MET A 422 -2.53 8.24 -1.59
C MET A 422 -3.61 8.14 -2.70
N ASP A 423 -4.19 6.95 -2.84
CA ASP A 423 -5.25 6.65 -3.79
C ASP A 423 -6.34 5.72 -3.22
N MET A 424 -7.50 5.67 -3.89
CA MET A 424 -8.64 4.85 -3.47
C MET A 424 -8.30 3.35 -3.39
N ARG A 425 -7.40 2.87 -4.23
CA ARG A 425 -7.02 1.45 -4.29
C ARG A 425 -6.28 1.06 -3.02
N SER A 426 -5.27 1.84 -2.62
CA SER A 426 -4.51 1.63 -1.40
C SER A 426 -5.34 1.87 -0.13
N PHE A 427 -6.40 2.69 -0.20
CA PHE A 427 -7.32 2.89 0.93
C PHE A 427 -8.38 1.79 1.09
N SER A 428 -8.84 1.18 -0.01
CA SER A 428 -10.04 0.31 0.01
C SER A 428 -9.85 -1.10 -0.53
N LEU A 429 -8.88 -1.34 -1.42
CA LEU A 429 -8.78 -2.58 -2.19
C LEU A 429 -7.50 -3.37 -1.93
N ASN A 430 -6.36 -2.69 -1.81
CA ASN A 430 -5.09 -3.34 -1.56
C ASN A 430 -4.86 -3.53 -0.07
N LEU A 431 -4.29 -4.68 0.30
CA LEU A 431 -3.64 -4.77 1.60
C LEU A 431 -2.33 -3.99 1.55
N GLU A 432 -2.13 -3.09 2.49
CA GLU A 432 -0.93 -2.25 2.60
C GLU A 432 -0.40 -2.30 4.04
N VAL A 433 0.81 -1.78 4.20
CA VAL A 433 1.44 -1.56 5.51
C VAL A 433 2.15 -0.19 5.49
N SER A 434 1.96 0.56 6.56
CA SER A 434 2.73 1.77 6.86
C SER A 434 3.28 1.69 8.27
N VAL A 435 4.34 2.43 8.56
CA VAL A 435 4.87 2.63 9.90
C VAL A 435 4.86 4.12 10.19
N MET A 436 4.09 4.53 11.20
CA MET A 436 4.14 5.87 11.77
C MET A 436 5.30 5.93 12.75
N VAL A 437 6.23 6.86 12.55
CA VAL A 437 7.45 7.01 13.35
C VAL A 437 7.49 8.41 13.93
N ARG A 438 7.53 8.50 15.26
CA ARG A 438 7.77 9.73 16.01
C ARG A 438 9.23 9.73 16.49
N GLY A 439 9.93 10.81 16.16
CA GLY A 439 11.31 11.03 16.57
C GLY A 439 12.05 11.90 15.56
N SER A 440 12.61 13.02 16.02
CA SER A 440 13.23 14.05 15.18
C SER A 440 14.31 13.47 14.27
N ARG A 441 15.17 12.59 14.77
CA ARG A 441 16.23 11.94 13.97
C ARG A 441 15.71 11.29 12.69
N PHE A 442 14.58 10.58 12.76
CA PHE A 442 14.02 9.90 11.61
C PHE A 442 13.24 10.87 10.69
N VAL A 443 12.54 11.86 11.27
CA VAL A 443 11.92 12.95 10.51
C VAL A 443 12.97 13.74 9.72
N ASP A 444 14.10 14.09 10.35
CA ASP A 444 15.21 14.80 9.73
C ASP A 444 15.85 13.98 8.59
N ALA A 445 16.06 12.68 8.81
CA ALA A 445 16.57 11.78 7.78
C ALA A 445 15.61 11.74 6.56
N LEU A 446 14.30 11.63 6.81
CA LEU A 446 13.30 11.60 5.75
C LEU A 446 13.17 12.96 5.03
N ARG A 447 13.32 14.07 5.75
CA ARG A 447 13.43 15.41 5.16
C ARG A 447 14.68 15.57 4.30
N GLY A 448 15.79 14.95 4.67
CA GLY A 448 16.98 14.86 3.83
C GLY A 448 16.69 14.17 2.49
N VAL A 449 15.92 13.08 2.51
CA VAL A 449 15.44 12.40 1.29
C VAL A 449 14.53 13.33 0.47
N GLN A 450 13.60 14.03 1.11
CA GLN A 450 12.70 14.99 0.43
C GLN A 450 13.45 16.18 -0.16
N ALA A 451 14.50 16.68 0.51
CA ALA A 451 15.35 17.74 -0.01
C ALA A 451 16.10 17.28 -1.27
N ALA A 452 16.64 16.05 -1.27
CA ALA A 452 17.23 15.47 -2.47
C ALA A 452 16.21 15.31 -3.61
N TYR A 453 14.95 14.96 -3.29
CA TYR A 453 13.88 14.93 -4.29
C TYR A 453 13.58 16.30 -4.85
N LYS A 454 13.56 17.34 -4.00
CA LYS A 454 13.36 18.73 -4.41
C LYS A 454 14.45 19.21 -5.38
N ASP A 455 15.71 18.91 -5.08
CA ASP A 455 16.85 19.23 -5.96
C ASP A 455 16.74 18.50 -7.31
N ALA A 456 16.28 17.24 -7.28
CA ALA A 456 16.03 16.44 -8.47
C ALA A 456 14.70 16.79 -9.19
N SER A 457 13.92 17.75 -8.67
CA SER A 457 12.61 18.13 -9.22
C SER A 457 12.59 19.57 -9.78
N PHE A 458 11.51 19.91 -10.47
CA PHE A 458 11.13 21.30 -10.74
C PHE A 458 9.76 21.60 -10.16
N GLU A 459 9.55 22.85 -9.73
CA GLU A 459 8.26 23.31 -9.19
C GLU A 459 7.27 23.54 -10.33
N LEU A 460 6.09 22.93 -10.23
CA LEU A 460 4.97 23.19 -11.13
C LEU A 460 4.19 24.39 -10.61
N THR A 461 4.13 25.47 -11.40
CA THR A 461 3.35 26.67 -11.06
C THR A 461 1.94 26.60 -11.63
N LEU A 462 1.02 27.34 -11.01
CA LEU A 462 -0.36 27.45 -11.50
C LEU A 462 -0.42 28.02 -12.93
N ASP A 463 0.37 29.05 -13.23
CA ASP A 463 0.39 29.67 -14.55
C ASP A 463 0.85 28.66 -15.62
N ALA A 464 1.96 27.97 -15.39
CA ALA A 464 2.44 26.92 -16.29
C ALA A 464 1.42 25.79 -16.45
N TRP A 465 0.71 25.43 -15.37
CA TRP A 465 -0.33 24.42 -15.41
C TRP A 465 -1.53 24.84 -16.28
N LEU A 466 -1.97 26.10 -16.21
CA LEU A 466 -3.11 26.61 -16.97
C LEU A 466 -2.81 26.75 -18.47
N GLU A 467 -1.55 26.93 -18.85
CA GLU A 467 -1.10 27.00 -20.26
C GLU A 467 -1.06 25.64 -20.97
N ARG A 468 -1.29 24.53 -20.25
CA ARG A 468 -1.18 23.17 -20.81
C ARG A 468 -2.12 22.95 -22.01
N PRO A 469 -1.72 22.16 -23.03
CA PRO A 469 -2.53 21.94 -24.23
C PRO A 469 -3.91 21.36 -23.92
N ARG A 470 -4.95 21.83 -24.63
CA ARG A 470 -6.35 21.36 -24.47
C ARG A 470 -6.50 19.84 -24.57
N ARG A 471 -5.71 19.18 -25.43
CA ARG A 471 -5.69 17.72 -25.53
C ARG A 471 -5.30 17.04 -24.20
N SER A 472 -4.34 17.60 -23.46
CA SER A 472 -3.97 17.09 -22.14
C SER A 472 -5.09 17.31 -21.15
N GLN A 473 -5.71 18.49 -21.16
CA GLN A 473 -6.84 18.79 -20.25
C GLN A 473 -7.98 17.79 -20.43
N VAL A 474 -8.33 17.45 -21.67
CA VAL A 474 -9.35 16.44 -21.97
C VAL A 474 -8.94 15.07 -21.45
N LEU A 475 -7.69 14.63 -21.69
CA LEU A 475 -7.20 13.34 -21.20
C LEU A 475 -7.19 13.28 -19.67
N ASP A 476 -6.70 14.32 -18.99
CA ASP A 476 -6.65 14.41 -17.53
C ASP A 476 -8.08 14.32 -16.95
N ASN A 477 -9.03 15.06 -17.52
CA ASN A 477 -10.43 15.07 -17.06
C ASN A 477 -11.15 13.74 -17.32
N VAL A 478 -10.91 13.09 -18.47
CA VAL A 478 -11.47 11.77 -18.75
C VAL A 478 -10.87 10.72 -17.81
N ALA A 479 -9.56 10.78 -17.56
CA ALA A 479 -8.89 9.89 -16.62
C ALA A 479 -9.40 10.06 -15.18
N ARG A 480 -9.80 11.28 -14.76
CA ARG A 480 -10.41 11.52 -13.44
C ARG A 480 -11.65 10.65 -13.20
N LEU A 481 -12.45 10.36 -14.23
CA LEU A 481 -13.63 9.48 -14.10
C LEU A 481 -13.26 8.05 -13.69
N THR A 482 -12.02 7.63 -13.97
CA THR A 482 -11.52 6.31 -13.58
C THR A 482 -11.20 6.23 -12.10
N ALA A 483 -10.96 7.36 -11.41
CA ALA A 483 -10.72 7.40 -9.97
C ALA A 483 -11.93 6.88 -9.16
N ALA A 484 -13.16 7.09 -9.66
CA ALA A 484 -14.39 6.58 -9.04
C ALA A 484 -14.63 5.08 -9.31
N LEU A 485 -13.95 4.52 -10.31
CA LEU A 485 -14.01 3.11 -10.69
C LEU A 485 -12.87 2.27 -10.07
N GLN A 486 -11.88 2.94 -9.49
CA GLN A 486 -10.63 2.33 -9.01
C GLN A 486 -10.76 1.58 -7.71
#